data_AF-A0AAD8LQS9-F1
#
_entry.id   AF-A0AAD8LQS9-F1
#
_cell.length_a   1.000
_cell.length_b   1.000
_cell.length_c   1.000
_cell.angle_alpha   90.00
_cell.angle_beta   90.00
_cell.angle_gamma   90.00
#
_symmetry.space_group_name_H-M   'P 1'
#
loop_
_entity.id
_entity.type
_entity.pdbx_description
1 polymer ?
#
loop_
_entity_poly.entity_id
_entity_poly.type
_entity_poly.pdbx_seq_one_letter_code
_entity_poly.pdbx_strand_id
1 'polypeptide(L)'
;MNRNNSFRSDSGVFREEADSSQISRAANRLKNINLTKANESYERYLRAVPRECRLPSLSDSWHPVTPDHRSKATISQWNKEISAWRKRVYLWNSVTDSQCDLLADAVRNGDIKGFLRICKKTEEPATRQYSHRTLLDPKSNAVAIEPVLYKPRWFNGEITHSGFHTIDEKEFVDDAAEIYRNSNDNFRKFYEEYVQSYTGDNVEFEE
;
A
#
# COMPACT_ATOMS: atom_id res chain seq x y z
N MET A 1 -66.38 -33.17 11.74
CA MET A 1 -65.04 -33.40 11.15
C MET A 1 -64.67 -32.21 10.29
N ASN A 2 -63.37 -31.87 10.24
CA ASN A 2 -62.71 -30.77 9.53
C ASN A 2 -62.81 -29.36 10.10
N ARG A 3 -61.73 -28.56 10.14
CA ARG A 3 -60.27 -28.74 10.30
C ARG A 3 -59.79 -27.27 10.36
N ASN A 4 -59.26 -26.84 11.51
CA ASN A 4 -58.61 -25.54 11.63
C ASN A 4 -57.44 -25.48 10.64
N ASN A 5 -57.41 -24.47 9.78
CA ASN A 5 -56.22 -24.11 9.01
C ASN A 5 -55.81 -22.69 9.42
N SER A 6 -54.96 -22.59 10.44
CA SER A 6 -54.29 -21.33 10.77
C SER A 6 -53.12 -21.16 9.80
N PHE A 7 -53.30 -20.34 8.77
CA PHE A 7 -52.18 -19.78 8.02
C PHE A 7 -51.44 -18.80 8.96
N ARG A 8 -50.45 -19.33 9.70
CA ARG A 8 -49.45 -18.48 10.35
C ARG A 8 -48.57 -17.93 9.23
N SER A 9 -48.61 -16.61 9.08
CA SER A 9 -47.83 -15.84 8.11
C SER A 9 -46.33 -15.98 8.36
N ASP A 10 -45.67 -16.73 7.47
CA ASP A 10 -44.22 -16.99 7.41
C ASP A 10 -43.39 -15.71 7.10
N SER A 11 -44.06 -14.60 6.78
CA SER A 11 -43.43 -13.32 6.44
C SER A 11 -42.67 -12.63 7.56
N GLY A 12 -42.93 -12.99 8.83
CA GLY A 12 -42.20 -12.46 9.98
C GLY A 12 -40.78 -13.02 10.09
N VAL A 13 -40.60 -14.32 9.85
CA VAL A 13 -39.32 -15.03 10.02
C VAL A 13 -38.31 -14.60 8.96
N PHE A 14 -38.73 -14.51 7.70
CA PHE A 14 -37.87 -14.01 6.61
C PHE A 14 -37.39 -12.56 6.82
N ARG A 15 -38.20 -11.73 7.50
CA ARG A 15 -37.85 -10.32 7.75
C ARG A 15 -36.83 -10.19 8.88
N GLU A 16 -36.97 -10.96 9.96
CA GLU A 16 -36.01 -10.97 11.06
C GLU A 16 -34.65 -11.56 10.66
N GLU A 17 -34.62 -12.63 9.86
CA GLU A 17 -33.37 -13.20 9.34
C GLU A 17 -32.66 -12.26 8.36
N ALA A 18 -33.41 -11.59 7.47
CA ALA A 18 -32.84 -10.62 6.53
C ALA A 18 -32.28 -9.38 7.24
N ASP A 19 -32.91 -8.95 8.33
CA ASP A 19 -32.45 -7.82 9.15
C ASP A 19 -31.20 -8.20 9.95
N SER A 20 -31.19 -9.39 10.58
CA SER A 20 -30.00 -9.96 11.25
C SER A 20 -28.80 -10.10 10.31
N SER A 21 -29.01 -10.60 9.09
CA SER A 21 -27.97 -10.68 8.05
C SER A 21 -27.48 -9.31 7.58
N GLN A 22 -28.36 -8.31 7.47
CA GLN A 22 -27.98 -6.93 7.16
C GLN A 22 -27.14 -6.29 8.27
N ILE A 23 -27.55 -6.48 9.53
CA ILE A 23 -26.83 -5.98 10.71
C ILE A 23 -25.44 -6.61 10.79
N SER A 24 -25.34 -7.94 10.63
CA SER A 24 -24.06 -8.67 10.62
C SER A 24 -23.12 -8.18 9.50
N ARG A 25 -23.66 -7.96 8.28
CA ARG A 25 -22.89 -7.38 7.18
C ARG A 25 -22.41 -5.97 7.50
N ALA A 26 -23.28 -5.09 8.03
CA ALA A 26 -22.91 -3.73 8.39
C ALA A 26 -21.82 -3.70 9.48
N ALA A 27 -21.89 -4.59 10.48
CA ALA A 27 -20.86 -4.72 11.51
C ALA A 27 -19.50 -5.14 10.95
N ASN A 28 -19.48 -6.17 10.07
CA ASN A 28 -18.25 -6.61 9.41
C ASN A 28 -17.64 -5.52 8.51
N ARG A 29 -18.47 -4.76 7.82
CA ARG A 29 -18.04 -3.61 7.00
C ARG A 29 -17.47 -2.48 7.85
N LEU A 30 -18.10 -2.19 8.99
CA LEU A 30 -17.60 -1.20 9.94
C LEU A 30 -16.24 -1.62 10.52
N LYS A 31 -16.06 -2.90 10.87
CA LYS A 31 -14.77 -3.45 11.30
C LYS A 31 -13.68 -3.24 10.23
N ASN A 32 -14.00 -3.48 8.96
CA ASN A 32 -13.09 -3.24 7.84
C ASN A 32 -12.69 -1.78 7.67
N ILE A 33 -13.63 -0.85 7.87
CA ILE A 33 -13.37 0.59 7.86
C ILE A 33 -12.46 0.97 9.02
N ASN A 34 -12.80 0.52 10.23
CA ASN A 34 -12.06 0.87 11.45
C ASN A 34 -10.60 0.40 11.39
N LEU A 35 -10.34 -0.76 10.79
CA LEU A 35 -8.98 -1.24 10.57
C LEU A 35 -8.14 -0.26 9.74
N THR A 36 -8.71 0.31 8.68
CA THR A 36 -8.02 1.31 7.85
C THR A 36 -7.93 2.66 8.56
N LYS A 37 -8.95 3.05 9.33
CA LYS A 37 -8.92 4.30 10.10
C LYS A 37 -7.89 4.30 11.22
N ALA A 38 -7.53 3.14 11.75
CA ALA A 38 -6.49 3.00 12.76
C ALA A 38 -5.05 3.18 12.21
N ASN A 39 -4.89 3.30 10.88
CA ASN A 39 -3.59 3.49 10.25
C ASN A 39 -3.13 4.95 10.30
N GLU A 40 -1.84 5.18 10.48
CA GLU A 40 -1.22 6.52 10.53
C GLU A 40 -1.52 7.37 9.28
N SER A 41 -1.59 6.76 8.09
CA SER A 41 -2.01 7.46 6.86
C SER A 41 -3.37 8.15 7.00
N TYR A 42 -4.32 7.52 7.70
CA TYR A 42 -5.64 8.09 7.89
C TYR A 42 -5.61 9.26 8.88
N GLU A 43 -4.79 9.17 9.93
CA GLU A 43 -4.57 10.28 10.87
C GLU A 43 -3.92 11.49 10.18
N ARG A 44 -2.90 11.26 9.33
CA ARG A 44 -2.28 12.32 8.52
C ARG A 44 -3.29 13.00 7.59
N TYR A 45 -4.15 12.22 6.94
CA TYR A 45 -5.25 12.77 6.13
C TYR A 45 -6.18 13.66 6.95
N LEU A 46 -6.62 13.23 8.14
CA LEU A 46 -7.50 14.03 8.99
C LEU A 46 -6.83 15.34 9.43
N ARG A 47 -5.54 15.30 9.74
CA ARG A 47 -4.76 16.49 10.13
C ARG A 47 -4.61 17.48 8.98
N ALA A 48 -4.32 16.98 7.78
CA ALA A 48 -4.09 17.82 6.61
C ALA A 48 -5.39 18.34 5.96
N VAL A 49 -6.48 17.57 6.03
CA VAL A 49 -7.75 17.91 5.35
C VAL A 49 -8.93 17.81 6.32
N PRO A 50 -9.24 18.92 7.02
CA PRO A 50 -10.44 19.03 7.84
C PRO A 50 -11.71 18.75 7.04
N ARG A 51 -12.76 18.25 7.69
CA ARG A 51 -13.96 17.72 7.02
C ARG A 51 -14.68 18.78 6.17
N GLU A 52 -14.72 19.99 6.68
CA GLU A 52 -15.33 21.19 6.10
C GLU A 52 -14.62 21.67 4.83
N CYS A 53 -13.33 21.36 4.68
CA CYS A 53 -12.54 21.78 3.52
C CYS A 53 -12.39 20.67 2.46
N ARG A 54 -13.07 19.53 2.63
CA ARG A 54 -13.01 18.42 1.67
C ARG A 54 -13.76 18.76 0.39
N LEU A 55 -13.00 18.79 -0.70
CA LEU A 55 -13.51 18.99 -2.04
C LEU A 55 -14.01 17.67 -2.67
N PRO A 56 -15.27 17.63 -3.16
CA PRO A 56 -15.79 16.47 -3.90
C PRO A 56 -15.01 16.17 -5.18
N SER A 57 -14.43 17.18 -5.83
CA SER A 57 -13.61 17.00 -7.03
C SER A 57 -12.33 16.18 -6.80
N LEU A 58 -11.91 16.03 -5.54
CA LEU A 58 -10.73 15.24 -5.15
C LEU A 58 -11.10 13.93 -4.45
N SER A 59 -12.38 13.52 -4.46
CA SER A 59 -12.84 12.29 -3.80
C SER A 59 -12.20 11.02 -4.37
N ASP A 60 -11.81 11.07 -5.64
CA ASP A 60 -11.16 9.98 -6.34
C ASP A 60 -9.63 9.93 -6.20
N SER A 61 -9.04 10.94 -5.54
CA SER A 61 -7.61 11.05 -5.30
C SER A 61 -7.31 11.34 -3.83
N TRP A 62 -7.04 12.61 -3.50
CA TRP A 62 -6.46 13.03 -2.23
C TRP A 62 -7.47 13.23 -1.10
N HIS A 63 -8.77 13.35 -1.39
CA HIS A 63 -9.81 13.52 -0.38
C HIS A 63 -10.68 12.26 -0.26
N PRO A 64 -10.13 11.12 0.19
CA PRO A 64 -10.86 9.87 0.22
C PRO A 64 -12.15 9.97 1.05
N VAL A 65 -13.25 9.49 0.47
CA VAL A 65 -14.56 9.41 1.13
C VAL A 65 -14.74 8.00 1.68
N THR A 66 -15.05 7.91 2.98
CA THR A 66 -15.31 6.62 3.63
C THR A 66 -16.57 5.97 3.03
N PRO A 67 -16.49 4.70 2.56
CA PRO A 67 -17.64 3.96 2.09
C PRO A 67 -18.72 3.79 3.16
N ASP A 68 -19.98 3.75 2.77
CA ASP A 68 -21.07 3.51 3.71
C ASP A 68 -21.22 2.02 4.05
N HIS A 69 -20.90 1.66 5.29
CA HIS A 69 -21.07 0.30 5.83
C HIS A 69 -22.51 -0.23 5.75
N ARG A 70 -23.52 0.65 5.72
CA ARG A 70 -24.95 0.29 5.62
C ARG A 70 -25.45 0.23 4.18
N SER A 71 -24.59 0.49 3.19
CA SER A 71 -24.97 0.46 1.78
C SER A 71 -25.55 -0.90 1.38
N LYS A 72 -26.47 -0.89 0.41
CA LYS A 72 -27.01 -2.13 -0.18
C LYS A 72 -26.09 -2.75 -1.24
N ALA A 73 -24.82 -2.32 -1.29
CA ALA A 73 -23.82 -2.84 -2.21
C ALA A 73 -23.69 -4.36 -2.08
N THR A 74 -23.44 -5.04 -3.20
CA THR A 74 -23.05 -6.45 -3.20
C THR A 74 -21.68 -6.63 -2.53
N ILE A 75 -21.31 -7.87 -2.20
CA ILE A 75 -19.99 -8.17 -1.62
C ILE A 75 -18.87 -7.71 -2.57
N SER A 76 -19.02 -7.95 -3.89
CA SER A 76 -18.02 -7.55 -4.89
C SER A 76 -17.91 -6.03 -5.02
N GLN A 77 -19.03 -5.31 -5.10
CA GLN A 77 -19.03 -3.84 -5.13
C GLN A 77 -18.39 -3.26 -3.86
N TRP A 78 -18.77 -3.77 -2.69
CA TRP A 78 -18.17 -3.38 -1.43
C TRP A 78 -16.65 -3.61 -1.41
N ASN A 79 -16.18 -4.76 -1.87
CA ASN A 79 -14.76 -5.08 -1.92
C ASN A 79 -14.00 -4.13 -2.87
N LYS A 80 -14.60 -3.74 -4.00
CA LYS A 80 -14.02 -2.73 -4.91
C LYS A 80 -13.96 -1.36 -4.25
N GLU A 81 -15.05 -0.91 -3.63
CA GLU A 81 -15.13 0.38 -2.95
C GLU A 81 -14.14 0.49 -1.79
N ILE A 82 -14.08 -0.51 -0.91
CA ILE A 82 -13.16 -0.51 0.23
C ILE A 82 -11.70 -0.60 -0.23
N SER A 83 -11.41 -1.35 -1.31
CA SER A 83 -10.06 -1.44 -1.88
C SER A 83 -9.63 -0.10 -2.48
N ALA A 84 -10.48 0.55 -3.28
CA ALA A 84 -10.21 1.87 -3.85
C ALA A 84 -10.02 2.92 -2.76
N TRP A 85 -10.88 2.93 -1.75
CA TRP A 85 -10.76 3.82 -0.60
C TRP A 85 -9.45 3.60 0.16
N ARG A 86 -9.07 2.34 0.44
CA ARG A 86 -7.78 2.01 1.09
C ARG A 86 -6.59 2.52 0.30
N LYS A 87 -6.55 2.31 -1.02
CA LYS A 87 -5.48 2.80 -1.89
C LYS A 87 -5.32 4.32 -1.75
N ARG A 88 -6.43 5.06 -1.76
CA ARG A 88 -6.43 6.52 -1.60
C ARG A 88 -5.99 6.97 -0.21
N VAL A 89 -6.42 6.27 0.85
CA VAL A 89 -5.93 6.54 2.21
C VAL A 89 -4.42 6.32 2.28
N TYR A 90 -3.91 5.22 1.71
CA TYR A 90 -2.48 4.91 1.76
C TYR A 90 -1.59 5.84 0.93
N LEU A 91 -2.13 6.67 0.03
CA LEU A 91 -1.38 7.78 -0.57
C LEU A 91 -0.82 8.74 0.49
N TRP A 92 -1.46 8.82 1.66
CA TRP A 92 -1.02 9.68 2.76
C TRP A 92 0.17 9.11 3.55
N ASN A 93 0.61 7.87 3.28
CA ASN A 93 1.81 7.31 3.91
C ASN A 93 3.10 8.00 3.44
N SER A 94 3.13 8.49 2.21
CA SER A 94 4.30 9.20 1.67
C SER A 94 4.36 10.67 2.11
N VAL A 95 3.27 11.21 2.65
CA VAL A 95 3.21 12.60 3.14
C VAL A 95 3.93 12.68 4.48
N THR A 96 4.96 13.53 4.57
CA THR A 96 5.69 13.78 5.82
C THR A 96 4.90 14.70 6.76
N ASP A 97 5.29 14.75 8.04
CA ASP A 97 4.61 15.62 8.99
C ASP A 97 4.70 17.10 8.63
N SER A 98 5.85 17.54 8.11
CA SER A 98 6.05 18.90 7.61
C SER A 98 5.19 19.22 6.39
N GLN A 99 4.94 18.24 5.51
CA GLN A 99 4.04 18.41 4.37
C GLN A 99 2.59 18.49 4.82
N CYS A 100 2.18 17.77 5.86
CA CYS A 100 0.80 17.83 6.36
C CYS A 100 0.41 19.23 6.83
N ASP A 101 1.30 19.96 7.50
CA ASP A 101 1.01 21.34 7.94
C ASP A 101 0.85 22.29 6.75
N LEU A 102 1.74 22.17 5.76
CA LEU A 102 1.65 22.94 4.51
C LEU A 102 0.37 22.63 3.72
N LEU A 103 -0.04 21.36 3.68
CA LEU A 103 -1.29 20.94 3.05
C LEU A 103 -2.50 21.51 3.81
N ALA A 104 -2.47 21.49 5.14
CA ALA A 104 -3.53 22.05 5.97
C ALA A 104 -3.69 23.56 5.76
N ASP A 105 -2.58 24.30 5.65
CA ASP A 105 -2.59 25.72 5.30
C ASP A 105 -3.16 25.96 3.89
N ALA A 106 -2.70 25.20 2.89
CA ALA A 106 -3.20 25.34 1.52
C ALA A 106 -4.71 25.08 1.42
N VAL A 107 -5.20 24.06 2.12
CA VAL A 107 -6.62 23.69 2.17
C VAL A 107 -7.45 24.77 2.87
N ARG A 108 -7.00 25.29 4.02
CA ARG A 108 -7.68 26.39 4.73
C ARG A 108 -7.74 27.68 3.92
N ASN A 109 -6.68 27.98 3.18
CA ASN A 109 -6.59 29.17 2.34
C ASN A 109 -7.33 29.01 0.99
N GLY A 110 -7.90 27.84 0.71
CA GLY A 110 -8.56 27.54 -0.57
C GLY A 110 -7.61 27.45 -1.76
N ASP A 111 -6.30 27.32 -1.53
CA ASP A 111 -5.29 27.19 -2.59
C ASP A 111 -5.19 25.73 -3.06
N ILE A 112 -6.12 25.35 -3.94
CA ILE A 112 -6.18 24.02 -4.55
C ILE A 112 -4.92 23.75 -5.39
N LYS A 113 -4.36 24.77 -6.05
CA LYS A 113 -3.18 24.60 -6.92
C LYS A 113 -1.93 24.33 -6.08
N GLY A 114 -1.74 25.07 -5.00
CA GLY A 114 -0.67 24.84 -4.03
C GLY A 114 -0.77 23.46 -3.38
N PHE A 115 -1.99 23.06 -2.98
CA PHE A 115 -2.25 21.72 -2.46
C PHE A 115 -1.81 20.62 -3.44
N LEU A 116 -2.29 20.67 -4.68
CA LEU A 116 -1.95 19.66 -5.70
C LEU A 116 -0.45 19.64 -6.02
N ARG A 117 0.24 20.79 -5.96
CA ARG A 117 1.69 20.87 -6.17
C ARG A 117 2.44 20.12 -5.06
N ILE A 118 2.02 20.27 -3.80
CA ILE A 118 2.63 19.56 -2.67
C ILE A 118 2.38 18.05 -2.81
N CYS A 119 1.13 17.66 -3.09
CA CYS A 119 0.76 16.27 -3.34
C CYS A 119 1.57 15.60 -4.45
N LYS A 120 1.76 16.28 -5.60
CA LYS A 120 2.58 15.75 -6.71
C LYS A 120 4.05 15.61 -6.34
N LYS A 121 4.61 16.55 -5.56
CA LYS A 121 5.98 16.44 -5.04
C LYS A 121 6.14 15.26 -4.08
N THR A 122 5.07 14.84 -3.42
CA THR A 122 5.05 13.65 -2.57
C THR A 122 4.92 12.35 -3.40
N GLU A 123 4.25 12.40 -4.56
CA GLU A 123 4.20 11.29 -5.52
C GLU A 123 5.49 11.12 -6.30
N GLU A 124 6.23 12.20 -6.57
CA GLU A 124 7.62 12.08 -6.96
C GLU A 124 8.32 11.34 -5.82
N PRO A 125 8.73 10.07 -6.02
CA PRO A 125 9.55 9.44 -5.01
C PRO A 125 10.69 10.42 -4.83
N ALA A 126 10.91 10.89 -3.60
CA ALA A 126 12.26 11.26 -3.24
C ALA A 126 13.06 10.08 -3.79
N THR A 127 13.83 10.32 -4.84
CA THR A 127 14.86 9.42 -5.30
C THR A 127 15.77 9.35 -4.09
N ARG A 128 15.38 8.50 -3.14
CA ARG A 128 16.09 8.25 -1.91
C ARG A 128 17.43 7.80 -2.43
N GLN A 129 18.42 8.64 -2.24
CA GLN A 129 19.69 8.60 -2.96
C GLN A 129 20.56 7.39 -2.56
N TYR A 130 19.94 6.39 -1.92
CA TYR A 130 20.53 5.15 -1.47
C TYR A 130 19.80 4.02 -2.17
N SER A 131 20.26 3.75 -3.38
CA SER A 131 19.91 2.55 -4.11
C SER A 131 20.55 1.36 -3.38
N HIS A 132 19.86 0.22 -3.33
CA HIS A 132 20.42 -1.04 -2.85
C HIS A 132 21.71 -1.44 -3.58
N ARG A 133 21.97 -0.86 -4.76
CA ARG A 133 23.26 -0.93 -5.46
C ARG A 133 24.43 -0.52 -4.60
N THR A 134 24.23 0.40 -3.65
CA THR A 134 25.24 0.81 -2.68
C THR A 134 25.64 -0.32 -1.72
N LEU A 135 24.78 -1.32 -1.50
CA LEU A 135 25.11 -2.55 -0.74
C LEU A 135 25.88 -3.57 -1.59
N LEU A 136 25.62 -3.55 -2.90
CA LEU A 136 26.23 -4.46 -3.85
C LEU A 136 27.60 -3.93 -4.34
N ASP A 137 27.83 -2.60 -4.30
CA ASP A 137 29.07 -1.98 -4.76
C ASP A 137 30.22 -2.19 -3.75
N PRO A 138 31.27 -2.93 -4.12
CA PRO A 138 32.41 -3.19 -3.25
C PRO A 138 33.25 -1.93 -2.94
N LYS A 139 33.05 -0.82 -3.66
CA LYS A 139 33.73 0.46 -3.41
C LYS A 139 32.94 1.37 -2.47
N SER A 140 31.71 1.02 -2.14
CA SER A 140 30.84 1.79 -1.27
C SER A 140 31.17 1.55 0.21
N ASN A 141 31.44 2.63 0.94
CA ASN A 141 31.59 2.63 2.40
C ASN A 141 30.34 3.16 3.12
N ALA A 142 29.17 3.17 2.46
CA ALA A 142 27.97 3.73 3.05
C ALA A 142 27.45 2.85 4.20
N VAL A 143 27.35 3.44 5.39
CA VAL A 143 26.86 2.78 6.62
C VAL A 143 25.33 2.88 6.76
N ALA A 144 24.69 3.74 5.97
CA ALA A 144 23.25 3.93 5.99
C ALA A 144 22.56 2.92 5.07
N ILE A 145 22.11 1.80 5.64
CA ILE A 145 21.32 0.79 4.95
C ILE A 145 19.85 1.14 5.15
N GLU A 146 19.20 1.70 4.13
CA GLU A 146 17.74 1.65 4.11
C GLU A 146 17.33 0.18 4.08
N PRO A 147 16.38 -0.25 4.91
CA PRO A 147 16.09 -1.66 5.02
C PRO A 147 15.38 -2.11 3.74
N VAL A 148 16.01 -3.08 3.06
CA VAL A 148 15.55 -3.62 1.78
C VAL A 148 14.79 -4.92 2.02
N LEU A 149 13.65 -5.08 1.34
CA LEU A 149 12.91 -6.33 1.25
C LEU A 149 13.10 -6.92 -0.14
N TYR A 150 13.69 -8.11 -0.19
CA TYR A 150 13.75 -8.91 -1.39
C TYR A 150 12.38 -9.51 -1.69
N LYS A 151 11.87 -9.30 -2.91
CA LYS A 151 10.63 -9.89 -3.40
C LYS A 151 10.95 -11.00 -4.41
N PRO A 152 10.82 -12.28 -4.00
CA PRO A 152 11.07 -13.42 -4.89
C PRO A 152 10.06 -13.47 -6.04
N ARG A 153 10.46 -14.05 -7.17
CA ARG A 153 9.59 -14.23 -8.36
C ARG A 153 8.30 -14.99 -8.10
N TRP A 154 8.28 -15.87 -7.10
CA TRP A 154 7.09 -16.67 -6.75
C TRP A 154 6.06 -15.90 -5.93
N PHE A 155 6.39 -14.68 -5.46
CA PHE A 155 5.50 -13.85 -4.66
C PHE A 155 4.71 -12.87 -5.53
N ASN A 156 3.39 -13.09 -5.63
CA ASN A 156 2.48 -12.28 -6.43
C ASN A 156 1.83 -11.09 -5.67
N GLY A 157 2.23 -10.85 -4.42
CA GLY A 157 1.70 -9.75 -3.61
C GLY A 157 2.48 -8.45 -3.76
N GLU A 158 1.97 -7.39 -3.15
CA GLU A 158 2.66 -6.10 -3.02
C GLU A 158 3.13 -5.93 -1.58
N ILE A 159 4.45 -5.81 -1.37
CA ILE A 159 5.03 -5.61 -0.03
C ILE A 159 5.13 -4.10 0.22
N THR A 160 4.04 -3.49 0.67
CA THR A 160 4.03 -2.07 1.06
C THR A 160 4.26 -1.97 2.56
N HIS A 161 5.52 -1.92 3.01
CA HIS A 161 5.84 -1.58 4.40
C HIS A 161 6.44 -0.17 4.47
N SER A 162 5.90 0.66 5.37
CA SER A 162 6.43 1.98 5.65
C SER A 162 7.90 1.87 6.09
N GLY A 163 8.80 2.42 5.29
CA GLY A 163 10.24 2.46 5.59
C GLY A 163 11.11 1.41 4.90
N PHE A 164 10.54 0.39 4.25
CA PHE A 164 11.32 -0.60 3.49
C PHE A 164 11.22 -0.35 1.99
N HIS A 165 12.34 -0.51 1.28
CA HIS A 165 12.36 -0.54 -0.18
C HIS A 165 12.23 -1.99 -0.66
N THR A 166 11.32 -2.25 -1.59
CA THR A 166 11.16 -3.61 -2.16
C THR A 166 11.93 -3.69 -3.46
N ILE A 167 12.76 -4.72 -3.61
CA ILE A 167 13.47 -5.02 -4.86
C ILE A 167 12.92 -6.31 -5.43
N ASP A 168 12.54 -6.28 -6.70
CA ASP A 168 12.14 -7.49 -7.40
C ASP A 168 13.36 -8.34 -7.79
N GLU A 169 13.20 -9.66 -7.80
CA GLU A 169 14.29 -10.60 -8.14
C GLU A 169 15.02 -10.25 -9.43
N LYS A 170 14.28 -9.82 -10.47
CA LYS A 170 14.89 -9.43 -11.74
C LYS A 170 15.81 -8.21 -11.58
N GLU A 171 15.34 -7.16 -10.92
CA GLU A 171 16.09 -5.93 -10.67
C GLU A 171 17.35 -6.23 -9.86
N PHE A 172 17.23 -7.05 -8.81
CA PHE A 172 18.38 -7.47 -8.01
C PHE A 172 19.44 -8.21 -8.84
N VAL A 173 19.02 -9.16 -9.69
CA VAL A 173 19.95 -9.95 -10.51
C VAL A 173 20.63 -9.09 -11.57
N ASP A 174 19.88 -8.21 -12.24
CA ASP A 174 20.41 -7.30 -13.25
C ASP A 174 21.47 -6.35 -12.63
N ASP A 175 21.16 -5.80 -11.46
CA ASP A 175 22.05 -4.88 -10.72
C ASP A 175 23.31 -5.60 -10.22
N ALA A 176 23.17 -6.81 -9.69
CA ALA A 176 24.32 -7.62 -9.26
C ALA A 176 25.23 -8.00 -10.43
N ALA A 177 24.67 -8.37 -11.58
CA ALA A 177 25.43 -8.71 -12.78
C ALA A 177 26.18 -7.50 -13.36
N GLU A 178 25.57 -6.31 -13.32
CA GLU A 178 26.24 -5.08 -13.74
C GLU A 178 27.42 -4.72 -12.82
N ILE A 179 27.22 -4.84 -11.50
CA ILE A 179 28.28 -4.57 -10.53
C ILE A 179 29.41 -5.58 -10.65
N TYR A 180 29.09 -6.87 -10.86
CA TYR A 180 30.08 -7.91 -11.14
C TYR A 180 30.97 -7.55 -12.35
N ARG A 181 30.34 -7.17 -13.48
CA ARG A 181 31.06 -6.73 -14.69
C ARG A 181 31.94 -5.51 -14.46
N ASN A 182 31.54 -4.59 -13.59
CA ASN A 182 32.29 -3.37 -13.30
C ASN A 182 33.25 -3.50 -12.11
N SER A 183 33.29 -4.66 -11.45
CA SER A 183 34.16 -4.94 -10.31
C SER A 183 35.59 -5.25 -10.74
N ASN A 184 36.52 -5.16 -9.79
CA ASN A 184 37.92 -5.52 -10.03
C ASN A 184 38.11 -7.05 -10.15
N ASP A 185 39.17 -7.48 -10.84
CA ASP A 185 39.44 -8.90 -11.09
C ASP A 185 39.59 -9.72 -9.79
N ASN A 186 40.11 -9.10 -8.73
CA ASN A 186 40.26 -9.75 -7.43
C ASN A 186 38.90 -10.10 -6.81
N PHE A 187 37.91 -9.21 -6.92
CA PHE A 187 36.56 -9.41 -6.44
C PHE A 187 35.82 -10.44 -7.29
N ARG A 188 36.01 -10.44 -8.62
CA ARG A 188 35.41 -11.45 -9.49
C ARG A 188 35.91 -12.85 -9.15
N LYS A 189 37.22 -13.01 -9.00
CA LYS A 189 37.82 -14.29 -8.61
C LYS A 189 37.33 -14.76 -7.24
N PHE A 190 37.27 -13.86 -6.25
CA PHE A 190 36.69 -14.17 -4.94
C PHE A 190 35.21 -14.59 -5.04
N TYR A 191 34.42 -13.88 -5.84
CA TYR A 191 33.00 -14.17 -6.02
C TYR A 191 32.77 -15.52 -6.71
N GLU A 192 33.56 -15.86 -7.72
CA GLU A 192 33.55 -17.17 -8.38
C GLU A 192 33.90 -18.30 -7.40
N GLU A 193 34.98 -18.15 -6.63
CA GLU A 193 35.38 -19.10 -5.58
C GLU A 193 34.28 -19.25 -4.50
N TYR A 194 33.64 -18.15 -4.11
CA TYR A 194 32.55 -18.14 -3.14
C TYR A 194 31.30 -18.86 -3.66
N VAL A 195 30.87 -18.59 -4.90
CA VAL A 195 29.73 -19.27 -5.53
C VAL A 195 30.02 -20.76 -5.66
N GLN A 196 31.20 -21.14 -6.15
CA GLN A 196 31.62 -22.54 -6.24
C GLN A 196 31.56 -23.27 -4.90
N SER A 197 31.92 -22.59 -3.80
CA SER A 197 31.83 -23.18 -2.45
C SER A 197 30.39 -23.48 -1.99
N TYR A 198 29.39 -22.78 -2.54
CA TYR A 198 27.98 -22.93 -2.18
C TYR A 198 27.20 -23.84 -3.14
N THR A 199 27.52 -23.83 -4.44
CA THR A 199 26.80 -24.60 -5.46
C THR A 199 27.47 -25.92 -5.82
N GLY A 200 28.78 -26.07 -5.58
CA GLY A 200 29.54 -27.27 -5.95
C GLY A 200 29.78 -27.47 -7.45
N ASP A 201 29.28 -26.55 -8.29
CA ASP A 201 29.39 -26.58 -9.74
C ASP A 201 30.23 -25.40 -10.25
N ASN A 202 31.11 -25.65 -11.25
CA ASN A 202 31.83 -24.61 -11.98
C ASN A 202 30.83 -23.79 -12.81
N VAL A 203 30.50 -22.58 -12.37
CA VAL A 203 29.69 -21.64 -13.16
C VAL A 203 30.64 -20.86 -14.08
N GLU A 204 30.77 -21.31 -15.33
CA GLU A 204 31.40 -20.52 -16.40
C GLU A 204 30.41 -19.41 -16.82
N PHE A 205 30.79 -18.16 -16.61
CA PHE A 205 30.11 -17.02 -17.22
C PHE A 205 30.83 -16.71 -18.54
N GLU A 206 30.16 -16.89 -19.67
CA GLU A 206 30.68 -16.49 -20.99
C GLU A 206 30.97 -14.98 -21.03
N GLU A 207 32.13 -14.62 -21.60
CA GLU A 207 32.71 -13.26 -21.73
C GLU A 207 31.82 -12.25 -22.48
#